data_AF-A0A5D2TKV3-F1
#
_entry.id   AF-A0A5D2TKV3-F1
#
_cell.length_a   1.000
_cell.length_b   1.000
_cell.length_c   1.000
_cell.angle_alpha   90.00
_cell.angle_beta   90.00
_cell.angle_gamma   90.00
#
_symmetry.space_group_name_H-M   'P 1'
#
loop_
_entity.id
_entity.type
_entity.pdbx_description
1 polymer ?
#
loop_
_entity_poly.entity_id
_entity_poly.type
_entity_poly.pdbx_seq_one_letter_code
_entity_poly.pdbx_strand_id
1 'polypeptide(L)'
;MGAQKSIHAGKAKIDVNVDFTHKICASMMLPSLRNTGSPLSLVIGSLCIKHPNLFGGSEKLDVSWDKGLYDSNILVAYRRPRPQWVAQQCFVMQHSLSPEIGVHGIPVDNFSRSGSGGVNLSRFSVGLDLNEPASSKWSSTTSVKFENVRLLSDDGRSITRDLDGFPVTCSGNAHDSMVVLKQESQYAKANEHSFSRFTMQIEQGIPVLSKWLIFNRFKFVASKGIKLGPAFLLTRWFDCRRYGSISSICNRWSR
;
A
#
# COMPACT_ATOMS: atom_id res chain seq x y z
N MET A 1 24.96 -1.70 1.89
CA MET A 1 25.38 -1.87 3.29
C MET A 1 24.21 -1.49 4.17
N GLY A 2 23.51 -2.48 4.70
CA GLY A 2 22.35 -2.27 5.58
C GLY A 2 22.61 -2.85 6.98
N ALA A 3 21.99 -2.25 7.99
CA ALA A 3 22.01 -2.71 9.36
C ALA A 3 20.59 -3.09 9.78
N GLN A 4 20.42 -4.34 10.20
CA GLN A 4 19.17 -4.84 10.76
C GLN A 4 19.40 -5.22 12.22
N LYS A 5 18.54 -4.74 13.12
CA LYS A 5 18.59 -5.07 14.54
C LYS A 5 17.18 -5.32 15.07
N SER A 6 16.99 -6.48 15.68
CA SER A 6 15.77 -6.82 16.42
C SER A 6 16.05 -6.76 17.92
N ILE A 7 15.23 -6.00 18.66
CA ILE A 7 15.32 -5.85 20.11
C ILE A 7 14.02 -6.39 20.72
N HIS A 8 14.16 -7.21 21.75
CA HIS A 8 13.03 -7.68 22.54
C HIS A 8 13.01 -6.90 23.85
N ALA A 9 11.90 -6.21 24.12
CA ALA A 9 11.68 -5.45 25.35
C ALA A 9 10.45 -6.03 26.06
N GLY A 10 10.69 -6.97 26.97
CA GLY A 10 9.61 -7.74 27.61
C GLY A 10 8.81 -8.54 26.59
N LYS A 11 7.51 -8.24 26.46
CA LYS A 11 6.62 -8.88 25.48
C LYS A 11 6.71 -8.23 24.09
N ALA A 12 7.22 -7.00 24.00
CA ALA A 12 7.30 -6.27 22.75
C ALA A 12 8.53 -6.67 21.92
N LYS A 13 8.36 -6.70 20.60
CA LYS A 13 9.45 -6.88 19.63
C LYS A 13 9.57 -5.62 18.78
N ILE A 14 10.78 -5.09 18.69
CA ILE A 14 11.12 -3.92 17.88
C ILE A 14 12.14 -4.37 16.84
N ASP A 15 11.78 -4.29 15.57
CA ASP A 15 12.66 -4.58 14.44
C ASP A 15 13.00 -3.27 13.74
N VAL A 16 14.29 -2.95 13.64
CA VAL A 16 14.82 -1.78 12.95
C VAL A 16 15.69 -2.25 11.80
N ASN A 17 15.48 -1.71 10.61
CA ASN A 17 16.33 -1.93 9.45
C ASN A 17 16.66 -0.58 8.81
N VAL A 18 17.91 -0.38 8.43
CA VAL A 18 18.37 0.84 7.76
C VAL A 18 19.36 0.44 6.66
N ASP A 19 19.14 0.92 5.45
CA ASP A 19 20.03 0.71 4.31
C ASP A 19 20.58 2.05 3.79
N PHE A 20 21.91 2.13 3.75
CA PHE A 20 22.66 3.29 3.28
C PHE A 20 23.23 3.10 1.87
N THR A 21 22.93 2.01 1.17
CA THR A 21 23.50 1.68 -0.15
C THR A 21 23.35 2.83 -1.14
N HIS A 22 22.16 3.44 -1.22
CA HIS A 22 21.90 4.56 -2.12
C HIS A 22 22.66 5.84 -1.73
N LYS A 23 22.80 6.10 -0.42
CA LYS A 23 23.59 7.23 0.09
C LYS A 23 25.07 7.08 -0.25
N ILE A 24 25.63 5.88 -0.11
CA ILE A 24 27.03 5.59 -0.46
C ILE A 24 27.22 5.70 -1.97
N CYS A 25 26.33 5.11 -2.77
CA CYS A 25 26.37 5.21 -4.22
C CYS A 25 26.35 6.67 -4.70
N ALA A 26 25.46 7.50 -4.16
CA ALA A 26 25.40 8.93 -4.49
C ALA A 26 26.64 9.71 -4.02
N SER A 27 27.26 9.33 -2.90
CA SER A 27 28.49 9.97 -2.41
C SER A 27 29.71 9.71 -3.30
N MET A 28 29.70 8.60 -4.06
CA MET A 28 30.73 8.19 -5.02
C MET A 28 30.52 8.77 -6.42
N MET A 29 29.39 9.45 -6.68
CA MET A 29 29.13 10.13 -7.96
C MET A 29 29.86 11.47 -8.05
N LEU A 30 30.16 11.89 -9.28
CA LEU A 30 30.84 13.16 -9.58
C LEU A 30 30.12 14.36 -8.94
N PRO A 31 30.85 15.42 -8.52
CA PRO A 31 30.28 16.58 -7.82
C PRO A 31 29.11 17.27 -8.55
N SER A 32 29.08 17.23 -9.89
CA SER A 32 28.00 17.77 -10.71
C SER A 32 26.70 16.95 -10.67
N LEU A 33 26.78 15.68 -10.29
CA LEU A 33 25.65 14.75 -10.15
C LEU A 33 25.27 14.56 -8.66
N ARG A 34 25.94 15.28 -7.75
CA ARG A 34 25.73 15.19 -6.31
C ARG A 34 24.37 15.81 -5.96
N ASN A 35 23.46 14.95 -5.52
CA ASN A 35 22.10 15.33 -5.17
C ASN A 35 22.12 16.21 -3.88
N THR A 36 21.87 17.51 -4.01
CA THR A 36 21.79 18.53 -2.93
C THR A 36 20.56 18.42 -2.04
N GLY A 37 20.07 17.19 -1.77
CA GLY A 37 18.95 16.94 -0.87
C GLY A 37 19.38 16.77 0.59
N SER A 38 18.40 16.71 1.50
CA SER A 38 18.68 16.43 2.91
C SER A 38 19.48 15.13 3.08
N PRO A 39 20.43 15.03 4.02
CA PRO A 39 21.33 13.87 4.16
C PRO A 39 20.62 12.55 4.52
N LEU A 40 19.32 12.61 4.78
CA LEU A 40 18.43 11.49 5.09
C LEU A 40 17.52 11.08 3.92
N SER A 41 17.46 11.85 2.82
CA SER A 41 16.58 11.55 1.68
C SER A 41 16.94 10.22 1.01
N LEU A 42 18.23 9.90 0.92
CA LEU A 42 18.75 8.67 0.30
C LEU A 42 18.88 7.49 1.26
N VAL A 43 18.39 7.62 2.49
CA VAL A 43 18.40 6.56 3.50
C VAL A 43 17.08 5.81 3.43
N ILE A 44 17.14 4.51 3.16
CA ILE A 44 16.01 3.60 3.24
C ILE A 44 15.99 3.05 4.67
N GLY A 45 14.82 2.94 5.29
CA GLY A 45 14.72 2.33 6.60
C GLY A 45 13.31 1.88 6.92
N SER A 46 13.21 0.89 7.79
CA SER A 46 11.95 0.41 8.33
C SER A 46 12.04 0.25 9.85
N LEU A 47 10.98 0.61 10.55
CA LEU A 47 10.78 0.41 11.97
C LEU A 47 9.48 -0.37 12.15
N CYS A 48 9.54 -1.52 12.81
CA CYS A 48 8.36 -2.32 13.12
C CYS A 48 8.33 -2.63 14.62
N ILE A 49 7.22 -2.30 15.27
CA ILE A 49 6.98 -2.51 16.69
C ILE A 49 5.75 -3.41 16.82
N LYS A 50 5.96 -4.61 17.35
CA LYS A 50 4.90 -5.57 17.61
C LYS A 50 4.77 -5.77 19.10
N HIS A 51 3.62 -5.41 19.65
CA HIS A 51 3.31 -5.63 21.05
C HIS A 51 2.14 -6.62 21.17
N PRO A 52 2.40 -7.88 21.55
CA PRO A 52 1.36 -8.81 21.95
C PRO A 52 0.86 -8.48 23.35
N ASN A 53 -0.43 -8.67 23.57
CA ASN A 53 -1.12 -8.52 24.84
C ASN A 53 -0.96 -7.12 25.48
N LEU A 54 -1.36 -6.05 24.77
CA LEU A 54 -1.19 -4.66 25.24
C LEU A 54 -1.97 -4.36 26.54
N PHE A 55 -3.17 -4.92 26.70
CA PHE A 55 -4.06 -4.64 27.85
C PHE A 55 -4.39 -5.87 28.70
N GLY A 56 -3.66 -6.99 28.53
CA GLY A 56 -3.95 -8.23 29.24
C GLY A 56 -4.99 -9.14 28.56
N GLY A 57 -5.71 -8.65 27.54
CA GLY A 57 -6.75 -9.36 26.81
C GLY A 57 -6.29 -10.10 25.53
N SER A 58 -4.99 -10.38 25.40
CA SER A 58 -4.34 -11.02 24.23
C SER A 58 -4.37 -10.21 22.92
N GLU A 59 -4.64 -8.91 23.00
CA GLU A 59 -4.66 -7.99 21.85
C GLU A 59 -3.28 -7.75 21.25
N LYS A 60 -3.20 -7.64 19.93
CA LYS A 60 -1.91 -7.43 19.23
C LYS A 60 -1.92 -6.05 18.61
N LEU A 61 -0.97 -5.21 19.03
CA LEU A 61 -0.66 -3.94 18.37
C LEU A 61 0.54 -4.14 17.45
N ASP A 62 0.42 -3.66 16.21
CA ASP A 62 1.47 -3.65 15.22
C ASP A 62 1.59 -2.21 14.70
N VAL A 63 2.78 -1.63 14.83
CA VAL A 63 3.10 -0.31 14.31
C VAL A 63 4.29 -0.50 13.37
N SER A 64 4.11 -0.22 12.09
CA SER A 64 5.21 -0.23 11.14
C SER A 64 5.36 1.14 10.47
N TRP A 65 6.60 1.52 10.25
CA TRP A 65 6.98 2.66 9.46
C TRP A 65 8.05 2.21 8.48
N ASP A 66 7.74 2.28 7.20
CA ASP A 66 8.62 1.94 6.10
C ASP A 66 8.91 3.21 5.32
N LYS A 67 10.18 3.59 5.19
CA LYS A 67 10.66 4.70 4.38
C LYS A 67 11.56 4.14 3.30
N GLY A 68 11.06 4.14 2.06
CA GLY A 68 11.87 3.90 0.88
C GLY A 68 12.55 5.17 0.39
N LEU A 69 12.96 5.17 -0.88
CA LEU A 69 13.66 6.31 -1.49
C LEU A 69 12.72 7.47 -1.81
N TYR A 70 11.53 7.13 -2.29
CA TYR A 70 10.51 8.09 -2.74
C TYR A 70 9.15 7.80 -2.11
N ASP A 71 8.99 6.61 -1.54
CA ASP A 71 7.80 6.15 -0.86
C ASP A 71 7.99 6.13 0.66
N SER A 72 6.92 6.39 1.38
CA SER A 72 6.87 6.14 2.82
C SER A 72 5.49 5.63 3.21
N ASN A 73 5.45 4.76 4.21
CA ASN A 73 4.23 4.13 4.68
C ASN A 73 4.30 3.99 6.19
N ILE A 74 3.30 4.52 6.88
CA ILE A 74 3.09 4.35 8.32
C ILE A 74 1.80 3.56 8.48
N LEU A 75 1.86 2.44 9.18
CA LEU A 75 0.74 1.54 9.44
C LEU A 75 0.63 1.31 10.94
N VAL A 76 -0.58 1.48 11.47
CA VAL A 76 -0.95 1.11 12.83
C VAL A 76 -2.11 0.13 12.72
N ALA A 77 -1.88 -1.10 13.16
CA ALA A 77 -2.88 -2.17 13.15
C ALA A 77 -3.10 -2.70 14.57
N TYR A 78 -4.33 -2.58 15.06
CA TYR A 78 -4.76 -3.09 16.35
C TYR A 78 -5.72 -4.25 16.16
N ARG A 79 -5.29 -5.45 16.60
CA ARG A 79 -6.00 -6.71 16.42
C ARG A 79 -6.55 -7.20 17.75
N ARG A 80 -7.87 -7.38 17.83
CA ARG A 80 -8.49 -8.07 18.97
C ARG A 80 -8.57 -9.57 18.68
N PRO A 81 -8.07 -10.43 19.56
CA PRO A 81 -8.25 -11.87 19.46
C PRO A 81 -9.72 -12.20 19.70
N ARG A 82 -10.24 -13.10 18.89
CA ARG A 82 -11.57 -13.68 19.05
C ARG A 82 -11.43 -15.21 18.96
N PRO A 83 -12.39 -15.98 19.50
CA PRO A 83 -12.41 -17.43 19.32
C PRO A 83 -12.32 -17.80 17.83
N GLN A 84 -11.70 -18.95 17.51
CA GLN A 84 -11.45 -19.39 16.13
C GLN A 84 -12.70 -19.51 15.25
N TRP A 85 -13.89 -19.53 15.84
CA TRP A 85 -15.17 -19.63 15.13
C TRP A 85 -15.76 -18.28 14.72
N VAL A 86 -15.17 -17.17 15.20
CA VAL A 86 -15.67 -15.80 15.02
C VAL A 86 -14.67 -14.99 14.19
N ALA A 87 -15.18 -14.17 13.27
CA ALA A 87 -14.36 -13.27 12.48
C ALA A 87 -13.48 -12.38 13.37
N GLN A 88 -12.18 -12.36 13.09
CA GLN A 88 -11.21 -11.55 13.79
C GLN A 88 -11.29 -10.10 13.31
N GLN A 89 -11.43 -9.17 14.26
CA GLN A 89 -11.53 -7.74 13.98
C GLN A 89 -10.15 -7.07 14.12
N CYS A 90 -9.76 -6.29 13.12
CA CYS A 90 -8.51 -5.56 13.05
C CYS A 90 -8.78 -4.10 12.66
N PHE A 91 -8.51 -3.17 13.57
CA PHE A 91 -8.55 -1.74 13.26
C PHE A 91 -7.24 -1.35 12.61
N VAL A 92 -7.31 -0.64 11.48
CA VAL A 92 -6.14 -0.25 10.70
C VAL A 92 -6.19 1.23 10.43
N MET A 93 -5.09 1.92 10.70
CA MET A 93 -4.81 3.28 10.27
C MET A 93 -3.52 3.25 9.46
N GLN A 94 -3.54 3.84 8.27
CA GLN A 94 -2.39 3.84 7.39
C GLN A 94 -2.24 5.20 6.71
N HIS A 95 -1.04 5.73 6.71
CA HIS A 95 -0.65 6.89 5.92
C HIS A 95 0.46 6.49 4.97
N SER A 96 0.23 6.64 3.67
CA SER A 96 1.23 6.33 2.66
C SER A 96 1.48 7.53 1.75
N LEU A 97 2.73 7.74 1.38
CA LEU A 97 3.20 8.64 0.35
C LEU A 97 3.88 7.79 -0.71
N SER A 98 3.48 7.92 -1.97
CA SER A 98 4.08 7.18 -3.07
C SER A 98 4.25 8.08 -4.30
N PRO A 99 5.36 8.00 -5.04
CA PRO A 99 5.53 8.77 -6.27
C PRO A 99 4.52 8.27 -7.31
N GLU A 100 3.81 9.19 -7.96
CA GLU A 100 2.81 8.82 -8.96
C GLU A 100 3.40 8.88 -10.37
N ILE A 101 3.77 7.73 -10.92
CA ILE A 101 4.49 7.60 -12.20
C ILE A 101 3.55 7.81 -13.43
N GLY A 102 2.32 8.29 -13.22
CA GLY A 102 1.25 8.25 -14.22
C GLY A 102 0.44 9.53 -14.41
N VAL A 103 0.92 10.70 -13.95
CA VAL A 103 0.22 11.96 -14.25
C VAL A 103 0.58 12.39 -15.67
N HIS A 104 -0.39 12.37 -16.58
CA HIS A 104 -0.26 12.99 -17.89
C HIS A 104 -0.21 14.52 -17.73
N GLY A 105 0.99 15.10 -17.84
CA GLY A 105 1.23 16.54 -17.80
C GLY A 105 2.59 16.84 -17.19
N ILE A 106 3.45 17.55 -17.92
CA ILE A 106 4.71 18.06 -17.38
C ILE A 106 4.36 19.18 -16.41
N PRO A 107 4.78 19.19 -15.14
CA PRO A 107 4.56 20.35 -14.26
C PRO A 107 5.39 21.57 -14.74
N VAL A 108 4.88 22.79 -14.51
CA VAL A 108 5.40 24.07 -15.06
C VAL A 108 6.77 24.43 -14.48
N ASP A 109 7.15 23.80 -13.37
CA ASP A 109 8.45 24.01 -12.76
C ASP A 109 9.37 22.83 -13.08
N ASN A 110 10.24 23.08 -14.06
CA ASN A 110 11.28 22.20 -14.60
C ASN A 110 12.42 21.95 -13.59
N PHE A 111 12.10 21.38 -12.43
CA PHE A 111 13.08 21.03 -11.39
C PHE A 111 12.95 19.59 -10.87
N SER A 112 12.28 18.69 -11.59
CA SER A 112 11.99 17.34 -11.09
C SER A 112 13.21 16.42 -11.21
N ARG A 113 13.78 16.04 -10.05
CA ARG A 113 14.83 15.01 -9.90
C ARG A 113 14.28 13.59 -9.68
N SER A 114 13.00 13.35 -9.95
CA SER A 114 12.31 12.06 -9.74
C SER A 114 11.57 11.61 -11.00
N GLY A 115 11.54 10.30 -11.26
CA GLY A 115 10.89 9.72 -12.44
C GLY A 115 9.37 9.92 -12.55
N SER A 116 8.72 10.59 -11.58
CA SER A 116 7.30 10.95 -11.58
C SER A 116 7.02 12.41 -11.98
N GLY A 117 8.04 13.19 -12.35
CA GLY A 117 7.86 14.61 -12.65
C GLY A 117 7.66 15.49 -11.41
N GLY A 118 7.83 14.97 -10.20
CA GLY A 118 7.76 15.74 -8.95
C GLY A 118 6.38 15.77 -8.27
N VAL A 119 5.56 14.76 -8.55
CA VAL A 119 4.24 14.55 -7.96
C VAL A 119 4.21 13.28 -7.12
N ASN A 120 3.68 13.41 -5.90
CA ASN A 120 3.54 12.37 -4.90
C ASN A 120 2.06 12.23 -4.50
N LEU A 121 1.58 10.99 -4.44
CA LEU A 121 0.24 10.67 -3.95
C LEU A 121 0.30 10.41 -2.44
N SER A 122 -0.37 11.25 -1.66
CA SER A 122 -0.61 11.03 -0.24
C SER A 122 -1.96 10.38 -0.02
N ARG A 123 -1.97 9.23 0.63
CA ARG A 123 -3.18 8.51 0.99
C ARG A 123 -3.20 8.26 2.48
N PHE A 124 -4.19 8.84 3.14
CA PHE A 124 -4.53 8.52 4.50
C PHE A 124 -5.74 7.59 4.50
N SER A 125 -5.66 6.48 5.23
CA SER A 125 -6.75 5.51 5.33
C SER A 125 -6.98 5.05 6.76
N VAL A 126 -8.24 4.90 7.13
CA VAL A 126 -8.65 4.39 8.45
C VAL A 126 -9.80 3.44 8.24
N GLY A 127 -9.76 2.27 8.86
CA GLY A 127 -10.82 1.29 8.69
C GLY A 127 -10.74 0.06 9.57
N LEU A 128 -11.63 -0.86 9.24
CA LEU A 128 -11.80 -2.13 9.92
C LEU A 128 -11.62 -3.27 8.91
N ASP A 129 -10.73 -4.19 9.25
CA ASP A 129 -10.51 -5.44 8.54
C ASP A 129 -11.09 -6.59 9.38
N LEU A 130 -12.05 -7.31 8.80
CA LEU A 130 -12.68 -8.50 9.34
C LEU A 130 -12.09 -9.72 8.65
N ASN A 131 -11.33 -10.52 9.37
CA ASN A 131 -10.77 -11.76 8.85
C ASN A 131 -11.64 -12.92 9.31
N GLU A 132 -12.35 -13.53 8.37
CA GLU A 132 -13.13 -14.72 8.66
C GLU A 132 -12.20 -15.93 8.85
N PRO A 133 -12.47 -16.77 9.85
CA PRO A 133 -11.67 -17.94 10.10
C PRO A 133 -11.70 -18.88 8.89
N ALA A 134 -10.52 -19.39 8.55
CA ALA A 134 -10.37 -20.13 7.31
C ALA A 134 -11.16 -21.44 7.34
N SER A 135 -12.12 -21.62 6.42
CA SER A 135 -12.78 -22.91 6.23
C SER A 135 -11.83 -23.84 5.48
N SER A 136 -11.14 -24.73 6.20
CA SER A 136 -10.15 -25.75 5.77
C SER A 136 -8.99 -25.32 4.84
N LYS A 137 -9.21 -24.50 3.80
CA LYS A 137 -8.23 -24.03 2.80
C LYS A 137 -8.55 -22.65 2.20
N TRP A 138 -9.72 -22.09 2.55
CA TRP A 138 -10.17 -20.77 2.11
C TRP A 138 -10.02 -19.78 3.25
N SER A 139 -9.42 -18.61 3.01
CA SER A 139 -9.45 -17.46 3.89
C SER A 139 -10.19 -16.31 3.23
N SER A 140 -10.98 -15.58 4.01
CA SER A 140 -11.78 -14.45 3.55
C SER A 140 -11.51 -13.25 4.45
N THR A 141 -11.28 -12.09 3.84
CA THR A 141 -11.05 -10.82 4.52
C THR A 141 -11.98 -9.79 3.91
N THR A 142 -12.86 -9.25 4.75
CA THR A 142 -13.76 -8.15 4.42
C THR A 142 -13.22 -6.89 5.06
N SER A 143 -13.04 -5.81 4.31
CA SER A 143 -12.45 -4.57 4.80
C SER A 143 -13.26 -3.37 4.40
N VAL A 144 -13.44 -2.43 5.34
CA VAL A 144 -14.13 -1.16 5.11
C VAL A 144 -13.19 -0.05 5.55
N LYS A 145 -12.75 0.79 4.62
CA LYS A 145 -11.76 1.84 4.87
C LYS A 145 -12.28 3.17 4.35
N PHE A 146 -12.20 4.20 5.18
CA PHE A 146 -12.26 5.58 4.72
C PHE A 146 -10.88 5.96 4.21
N GLU A 147 -10.80 6.49 2.99
CA GLU A 147 -9.56 6.97 2.39
C GLU A 147 -9.68 8.45 2.03
N ASN A 148 -8.64 9.21 2.33
CA ASN A 148 -8.44 10.59 1.92
C ASN A 148 -7.17 10.66 1.09
N VAL A 149 -7.32 11.00 -0.19
CA VAL A 149 -6.26 11.00 -1.19
C VAL A 149 -5.96 12.44 -1.59
N ARG A 150 -4.67 12.78 -1.62
CA ARG A 150 -4.17 14.11 -1.97
C ARG A 150 -2.97 13.98 -2.90
N LEU A 151 -2.88 14.89 -3.85
CA LEU A 151 -1.69 15.06 -4.67
C LEU A 151 -0.80 16.11 -4.01
N LEU A 152 0.47 15.78 -3.82
CA LEU A 152 1.49 16.63 -3.23
C LEU A 152 2.61 16.82 -4.24
N SER A 153 3.19 18.02 -4.27
CA SER A 153 4.47 18.29 -4.92
C SER A 153 5.62 17.77 -4.07
N ASP A 154 6.81 17.64 -4.65
CA ASP A 154 8.06 17.33 -3.92
C ASP A 154 8.33 18.32 -2.76
N ASP A 155 7.88 19.57 -2.88
CA ASP A 155 7.97 20.58 -1.81
C ASP A 155 6.93 20.42 -0.70
N GLY A 156 6.07 19.39 -0.78
CA GLY A 156 4.99 19.13 0.18
C GLY A 156 3.74 20.00 0.00
N ARG A 157 3.69 20.81 -1.06
CA ARG A 157 2.51 21.63 -1.40
C ARG A 157 1.43 20.79 -2.07
N SER A 158 0.16 21.01 -1.73
CA SER A 158 -0.95 20.30 -2.38
C SER A 158 -1.16 20.78 -3.81
N ILE A 159 -1.21 19.85 -4.76
CA ILE A 159 -1.51 20.12 -6.17
C ILE A 159 -3.01 19.93 -6.37
N THR A 160 -3.69 20.99 -6.82
CA THR A 160 -5.16 20.99 -6.99
C THR A 160 -5.58 21.13 -8.44
N ARG A 161 -4.71 21.72 -9.28
CA ARG A 161 -4.95 21.97 -10.70
C ARG A 161 -3.76 21.54 -11.55
N ASP A 162 -4.03 21.16 -12.79
CA ASP A 162 -3.02 20.94 -13.82
C ASP A 162 -2.54 22.28 -14.41
N LEU A 163 -1.66 22.22 -15.41
CA LEU A 163 -1.13 23.41 -16.08
C LEU A 163 -2.17 24.22 -16.83
N ASP A 164 -3.18 23.53 -17.35
CA ASP A 164 -4.28 24.13 -18.09
C ASP A 164 -5.36 24.67 -17.15
N GLY A 165 -5.18 24.52 -15.83
CA GLY A 165 -6.08 25.00 -14.79
C GLY A 165 -7.24 24.04 -14.45
N PHE A 166 -7.27 22.83 -15.03
CA PHE A 166 -8.28 21.82 -14.72
C PHE A 166 -8.01 21.16 -13.36
N PRO A 167 -9.06 20.82 -12.60
CA PRO A 167 -8.90 20.11 -11.34
C PRO A 167 -8.31 18.71 -11.54
N VAL A 168 -7.32 18.35 -10.73
CA VAL A 168 -6.68 17.02 -10.80
C VAL A 168 -7.44 15.97 -9.98
N THR A 169 -8.28 16.43 -9.06
CA THR A 169 -9.15 15.61 -8.21
C THR A 169 -10.57 15.51 -8.77
N CYS A 170 -11.25 14.41 -8.51
CA CYS A 170 -12.63 14.20 -8.98
C CYS A 170 -13.63 15.15 -8.30
N SER A 171 -13.36 15.56 -7.05
CA SER A 171 -14.19 16.52 -6.32
C SER A 171 -13.94 17.99 -6.70
N GLY A 172 -12.85 18.29 -7.40
CA GLY A 172 -12.38 19.65 -7.67
C GLY A 172 -11.72 20.35 -6.48
N ASN A 173 -11.54 19.66 -5.35
CA ASN A 173 -10.90 20.19 -4.14
C ASN A 173 -9.44 19.76 -4.02
N ALA A 174 -8.75 20.17 -2.96
CA ALA A 174 -7.37 19.74 -2.68
C ALA A 174 -7.22 18.25 -2.29
N HIS A 175 -8.33 17.55 -2.07
CA HIS A 175 -8.35 16.16 -1.66
C HIS A 175 -9.63 15.47 -2.12
N ASP A 176 -9.53 14.19 -2.42
CA ASP A 176 -10.68 13.31 -2.65
C ASP A 176 -10.86 12.39 -1.45
N SER A 177 -12.09 12.28 -0.99
CA SER A 177 -12.47 11.34 0.07
C SER A 177 -13.33 10.24 -0.52
N MET A 178 -13.18 9.04 0.01
CA MET A 178 -13.95 7.88 -0.40
C MET A 178 -14.06 6.86 0.72
N VAL A 179 -15.08 6.03 0.66
CA VAL A 179 -15.16 4.82 1.46
C VAL A 179 -14.97 3.63 0.52
N VAL A 180 -14.00 2.80 0.82
CA VAL A 180 -13.64 1.62 0.06
C VAL A 180 -14.11 0.39 0.82
N LEU A 181 -14.98 -0.40 0.20
CA LEU A 181 -15.30 -1.76 0.59
C LEU A 181 -14.41 -2.70 -0.20
N LYS A 182 -13.70 -3.58 0.47
CA LYS A 182 -12.83 -4.56 -0.16
C LYS A 182 -13.07 -5.95 0.40
N GLN A 183 -13.39 -6.88 -0.49
CA GLN A 183 -13.50 -8.31 -0.20
C GLN A 183 -12.32 -9.03 -0.83
N GLU A 184 -11.54 -9.74 -0.02
CA GLU A 184 -10.45 -10.60 -0.49
C GLU A 184 -10.72 -12.03 -0.06
N SER A 185 -10.70 -12.94 -1.03
CA SER A 185 -10.87 -14.37 -0.82
C SER A 185 -9.67 -15.11 -1.40
N GLN A 186 -9.02 -15.92 -0.59
CA GLN A 186 -7.82 -16.65 -0.96
C GLN A 186 -8.00 -18.13 -0.67
N TYR A 187 -7.72 -18.96 -1.66
CA TYR A 187 -7.61 -20.40 -1.51
C TYR A 187 -6.17 -20.81 -1.71
N ALA A 188 -5.64 -21.57 -0.77
CA ALA A 188 -4.30 -22.13 -0.85
C ALA A 188 -4.35 -23.61 -0.48
N LYS A 189 -3.93 -24.47 -1.41
CA LYS A 189 -3.75 -25.90 -1.17
C LYS A 189 -2.35 -26.28 -1.61
N ALA A 190 -1.55 -26.76 -0.66
CA ALA A 190 -0.27 -27.39 -0.93
C ALA A 190 -0.37 -28.89 -0.64
N ASN A 191 0.17 -29.68 -1.55
CA ASN A 191 0.40 -31.12 -1.47
C ASN A 191 1.92 -31.34 -1.68
N GLU A 192 2.45 -32.52 -1.37
CA GLU A 192 3.89 -32.83 -1.48
C GLU A 192 4.47 -32.60 -2.89
N HIS A 193 3.66 -32.75 -3.93
CA HIS A 193 4.07 -32.62 -5.33
C HIS A 193 3.48 -31.41 -6.06
N SER A 194 2.58 -30.65 -5.43
CA SER A 194 1.95 -29.50 -6.12
C SER A 194 1.40 -28.46 -5.13
N PHE A 195 1.37 -27.20 -5.56
CA PHE A 195 0.63 -26.16 -4.86
C PHE A 195 -0.34 -25.49 -5.81
N SER A 196 -1.51 -25.13 -5.31
CA SER A 196 -2.50 -24.33 -6.01
C SER A 196 -2.87 -23.16 -5.13
N ARG A 197 -2.82 -21.96 -5.70
CA ARG A 197 -3.20 -20.73 -5.05
C ARG A 197 -4.16 -19.97 -5.94
N PHE A 198 -5.27 -19.57 -5.37
CA PHE A 198 -6.30 -18.79 -6.01
C PHE A 198 -6.57 -17.58 -5.13
N THR A 199 -6.66 -16.39 -5.73
CA THR A 199 -6.90 -15.15 -5.00
C THR A 199 -7.86 -14.30 -5.82
N MET A 200 -8.97 -13.96 -5.19
CA MET A 200 -10.04 -13.11 -5.71
C MET A 200 -10.12 -11.88 -4.83
N GLN A 201 -10.09 -10.69 -5.44
CA GLN A 201 -10.16 -9.43 -4.74
C GLN A 201 -11.12 -8.50 -5.48
N ILE A 202 -12.15 -8.06 -4.75
CA ILE A 202 -13.11 -7.05 -5.20
C ILE A 202 -12.88 -5.82 -4.32
N GLU A 203 -12.65 -4.66 -4.94
CA GLU A 203 -12.59 -3.36 -4.26
C GLU A 203 -13.66 -2.46 -4.89
N GLN A 204 -14.50 -1.83 -4.08
CA GLN A 204 -15.57 -0.95 -4.50
C GLN A 204 -15.52 0.35 -3.70
N GLY A 205 -15.44 1.48 -4.41
CA GLY A 205 -15.69 2.81 -3.84
C GLY A 205 -17.19 3.04 -3.68
N ILE A 206 -17.65 3.22 -2.44
CA ILE A 206 -19.06 3.43 -2.11
C ILE A 206 -19.44 4.90 -2.31
N PRO A 207 -20.46 5.20 -3.13
CA PRO A 207 -20.99 6.56 -3.30
C PRO A 207 -21.82 6.99 -2.10
N VAL A 208 -21.18 7.42 -1.00
CA VAL A 208 -21.92 7.95 0.16
C VAL A 208 -22.27 9.44 -0.05
N LEU A 209 -21.35 10.22 -0.62
CA LEU A 209 -21.56 11.63 -0.96
C LEU A 209 -21.33 11.85 -2.46
N SER A 210 -22.05 12.81 -3.05
CA SER A 210 -22.04 13.09 -4.50
C SER A 210 -20.69 13.50 -5.07
N LYS A 211 -19.75 13.93 -4.23
CA LYS A 211 -18.39 14.36 -4.61
C LYS A 211 -17.31 13.30 -4.34
N TRP A 212 -17.70 12.09 -3.90
CA TRP A 212 -16.74 11.03 -3.55
C TRP A 212 -16.36 10.18 -4.74
N LEU A 213 -15.16 9.60 -4.69
CA LEU A 213 -14.65 8.74 -5.75
C LEU A 213 -15.40 7.40 -5.77
N ILE A 214 -15.93 7.04 -6.94
CA ILE A 214 -16.64 5.79 -7.18
C ILE A 214 -15.84 4.97 -8.17
N PHE A 215 -15.49 3.75 -7.80
CA PHE A 215 -14.79 2.82 -8.68
C PHE A 215 -15.14 1.38 -8.33
N ASN A 216 -14.97 0.47 -9.28
CA ASN A 216 -14.98 -0.96 -9.04
C ASN A 216 -13.70 -1.55 -9.62
N ARG A 217 -12.96 -2.25 -8.79
CA ARG A 217 -11.75 -2.96 -9.18
C ARG A 217 -11.92 -4.44 -8.88
N PHE A 218 -11.69 -5.24 -9.91
CA PHE A 218 -11.69 -6.67 -9.79
C PHE A 218 -10.31 -7.22 -10.14
N LYS A 219 -9.74 -7.99 -9.23
CA LYS A 219 -8.47 -8.68 -9.41
C LYS A 219 -8.63 -10.16 -9.14
N PHE A 220 -8.19 -10.95 -10.12
CA PHE A 220 -8.25 -12.40 -10.07
C PHE A 220 -6.89 -12.97 -10.43
N VAL A 221 -6.35 -13.81 -9.56
CA VAL A 221 -5.05 -14.47 -9.75
C VAL A 221 -5.19 -15.95 -9.42
N ALA A 222 -4.89 -16.79 -10.40
CA ALA A 222 -4.80 -18.24 -10.22
C ALA A 222 -3.39 -18.73 -10.59
N SER A 223 -2.73 -19.41 -9.66
CA SER A 223 -1.43 -20.03 -9.86
C SER A 223 -1.42 -21.48 -9.40
N LYS A 224 -0.71 -22.32 -10.14
CA LYS A 224 -0.50 -23.73 -9.84
C LYS A 224 0.96 -24.06 -10.06
N GLY A 225 1.63 -24.56 -9.04
CA GLY A 225 2.96 -25.11 -9.14
C GLY A 225 2.97 -26.63 -9.07
N ILE A 226 3.83 -27.26 -9.86
CA ILE A 226 4.03 -28.71 -9.90
C ILE A 226 5.52 -28.98 -9.67
N LYS A 227 5.84 -29.93 -8.79
CA LYS A 227 7.22 -30.35 -8.53
C LYS A 227 7.62 -31.41 -9.56
N LEU A 228 8.67 -31.15 -10.33
CA LEU A 228 9.29 -32.10 -11.25
C LEU A 228 10.72 -32.37 -10.77
N GLY A 229 10.91 -33.45 -10.00
CA GLY A 229 12.20 -33.78 -9.40
C GLY A 229 12.63 -32.74 -8.33
N PRO A 230 13.88 -32.23 -8.35
CA PRO A 230 14.31 -31.14 -7.47
C PRO A 230 13.79 -29.76 -7.89
N ALA A 231 13.21 -29.62 -9.08
CA ALA A 231 12.74 -28.35 -9.63
C ALA A 231 11.23 -28.14 -9.41
N PHE A 232 10.82 -26.87 -9.28
CA PHE A 232 9.41 -26.47 -9.20
C PHE A 232 9.03 -25.69 -10.46
N LEU A 233 8.03 -26.19 -11.20
CA LEU A 233 7.40 -25.43 -12.27
C LEU A 233 6.22 -24.65 -11.73
N LEU A 234 6.27 -23.32 -11.79
CA LEU A 234 5.15 -22.43 -11.49
C LEU A 234 4.43 -22.08 -12.79
N THR A 235 3.16 -22.46 -12.90
CA THR A 235 2.26 -22.01 -13.97
C THR A 235 1.27 -20.99 -13.40
N ARG A 236 1.25 -19.79 -13.98
CA ARG A 236 0.25 -18.76 -13.66
C ARG A 236 -0.82 -18.83 -14.75
N TRP A 237 -2.00 -19.33 -14.40
CA TRP A 237 -3.03 -19.66 -15.39
C TRP A 237 -3.77 -18.41 -15.86
N PHE A 238 -4.08 -17.51 -14.92
CA PHE A 238 -4.76 -16.24 -15.21
C PHE A 238 -4.31 -15.16 -14.22
N ASP A 239 -3.90 -14.01 -14.75
CA ASP A 239 -3.82 -12.73 -14.02
C ASP A 239 -4.72 -11.76 -14.79
N CYS A 240 -5.93 -11.53 -14.29
CA CYS A 240 -6.86 -10.58 -14.88
C CYS A 240 -7.10 -9.44 -13.88
N ARG A 241 -6.78 -8.22 -14.32
CA ARG A 241 -7.15 -6.99 -13.62
C ARG A 241 -8.16 -6.26 -14.50
N ARG A 242 -9.39 -6.16 -14.04
CA ARG A 242 -10.37 -5.25 -14.65
C ARG A 242 -10.53 -4.03 -13.76
N TYR A 243 -10.34 -2.87 -14.37
CA TYR A 243 -10.69 -1.58 -13.80
C TYR A 243 -12.02 -1.17 -14.44
N GLY A 244 -13.08 -1.09 -13.62
CA GLY A 244 -14.38 -0.57 -14.05
C GLY A 244 -14.67 0.70 -13.28
N SER A 245 -14.44 1.87 -13.88
CA SER A 245 -14.96 3.12 -13.33
C SER A 245 -16.37 3.32 -13.88
N ILE A 246 -17.39 3.15 -13.04
CA ILE A 246 -18.74 3.62 -13.37
C ILE A 246 -18.86 5.02 -12.75
N SER A 247 -18.19 5.97 -13.38
CA SER A 247 -18.46 7.38 -13.20
C SER A 247 -18.42 8.05 -14.57
N SER A 248 -19.61 8.23 -15.15
CA SER A 248 -19.80 9.30 -16.10
C SER A 248 -19.42 10.59 -15.36
N ILE A 249 -18.46 11.35 -15.91
CA ILE A 249 -17.96 12.62 -15.37
C ILE A 249 -16.87 12.45 -14.29
N CYS A 250 -15.74 11.88 -14.68
CA CYS A 250 -14.45 12.54 -14.48
C CYS A 250 -13.51 12.05 -15.59
N ASN A 251 -13.58 12.73 -16.74
CA ASN A 251 -12.67 12.46 -17.84
C ASN A 251 -11.23 12.66 -17.35
N ARG A 252 -10.35 11.72 -17.73
CA ARG A 252 -8.87 11.76 -17.60
C ARG A 252 -8.22 10.98 -16.46
N TRP A 253 -8.81 9.87 -16.00
CA TRP A 253 -8.08 8.80 -15.27
C TRP A 253 -8.27 7.39 -15.84
N SER A 254 -8.77 7.29 -17.08
CA SER A 254 -8.81 6.04 -17.82
C SER A 254 -8.69 6.32 -19.32
N ARG A 255 -7.45 6.47 -19.77
CA ARG A 255 -6.95 6.10 -21.10
C ARG A 255 -5.44 6.11 -21.07
#